data_AF-A0A2V2R9D1-F1
#
_entry.id   AF-A0A2V2R9D1-F1
#
_cell.length_a   1.000
_cell.length_b   1.000
_cell.length_c   1.000
_cell.angle_alpha   90.00
_cell.angle_beta   90.00
_cell.angle_gamma   90.00
#
_symmetry.space_group_name_H-M   'P 1'
#
loop_
_entity.id
_entity.type
_entity.pdbx_description
1 polymer ?
#
loop_
_entity_poly.entity_id
_entity_poly.type
_entity_poly.pdbx_seq_one_letter_code
_entity_poly.pdbx_strand_id
1 'polypeptide(L)'
;MNSKPNRITESKIGIAALRIMASRPSGEATVHRIKKEMPNYVNLTSEDREQSETRPNEEMWEQQVRNLKSHAATEGNIFCEGFADTPRKGVYKITTAGRSHLRGMGY
;
A
#
# COMPACT_ATOMS: atom_id res chain seq x y z
N MET A 1 14.07 -15.25 -7.72
CA MET A 1 14.58 -13.96 -7.20
C MET A 1 14.38 -13.96 -5.70
N ASN A 2 15.44 -13.79 -4.92
CA ASN A 2 15.43 -13.88 -3.46
C ASN A 2 14.50 -12.82 -2.86
N SER A 3 13.31 -13.23 -2.43
CA SER A 3 12.59 -12.48 -1.41
C SER A 3 13.40 -12.60 -0.13
N LYS A 4 14.09 -11.53 0.29
CA LYS A 4 14.66 -11.49 1.64
C LYS A 4 13.48 -11.77 2.60
N PRO A 5 13.49 -12.85 3.39
CA PRO A 5 12.31 -13.33 4.12
C PRO A 5 11.79 -12.33 5.18
N ASN A 6 12.55 -11.27 5.46
CA ASN A 6 12.25 -10.26 6.48
C ASN A 6 11.62 -8.97 5.94
N ARG A 7 11.45 -8.80 4.62
CA ARG A 7 10.84 -7.60 4.05
C ARG A 7 9.32 -7.68 4.09
N ILE A 8 8.66 -6.55 4.35
CA ILE A 8 7.21 -6.46 4.19
C ILE A 8 6.85 -6.75 2.73
N THR A 9 5.73 -7.43 2.52
CA THR A 9 5.26 -7.76 1.17
C THR A 9 4.36 -6.65 0.62
N GLU A 10 4.28 -6.56 -0.70
CA GLU A 10 3.39 -5.62 -1.38
C GLU A 10 1.92 -5.83 -0.98
N SER A 11 1.47 -7.08 -0.78
CA SER A 11 0.12 -7.36 -0.27
C SER A 11 -0.12 -6.77 1.12
N LYS A 12 0.84 -6.88 2.06
CA LYS A 12 0.74 -6.27 3.40
C LYS A 12 0.68 -4.74 3.32
N ILE A 13 1.53 -4.14 2.46
CA ILE A 13 1.49 -2.70 2.17
C ILE A 13 0.13 -2.30 1.57
N GLY A 14 -0.43 -3.12 0.69
CA GLY A 14 -1.75 -2.92 0.09
C GLY A 14 -2.88 -2.89 1.12
N ILE A 15 -2.93 -3.87 2.03
CA ILE A 15 -3.92 -3.89 3.11
C ILE A 15 -3.77 -2.67 4.03
N ALA A 16 -2.54 -2.31 4.39
CA ALA A 16 -2.30 -1.11 5.19
C ALA A 16 -2.74 0.17 4.47
N ALA A 17 -2.49 0.29 3.16
CA ALA A 17 -2.99 1.40 2.36
C ALA A 17 -4.52 1.46 2.33
N LEU A 18 -5.22 0.32 2.23
CA LEU A 18 -6.68 0.26 2.34
C LEU A 18 -7.16 0.78 3.70
N ARG A 19 -6.52 0.37 4.81
CA ARG A 19 -6.86 0.85 6.17
C ARG A 19 -6.65 2.37 6.31
N ILE A 20 -5.55 2.90 5.79
CA ILE A 20 -5.29 4.35 5.74
C ILE A 20 -6.37 5.09 4.95
N MET A 21 -6.81 4.55 3.80
CA MET A 21 -7.88 5.17 3.04
C MET A 21 -9.23 5.06 3.78
N ALA A 22 -9.52 3.92 4.41
CA ALA A 22 -10.76 3.66 5.12
C ALA A 22 -10.96 4.56 6.34
N SER A 23 -9.87 4.91 7.05
CA SER A 23 -9.90 5.82 8.21
C SER A 23 -10.24 7.27 7.85
N ARG A 24 -10.23 7.60 6.55
CA ARG A 24 -10.49 8.96 6.07
C ARG A 24 -11.96 9.12 5.67
N PRO A 25 -12.61 10.25 6.01
CA PRO A 25 -14.01 10.49 5.66
C PRO A 25 -14.31 10.35 4.17
N SER A 26 -13.40 10.78 3.30
CA SER A 26 -13.56 10.68 1.84
C SER A 26 -13.24 9.29 1.26
N GLY A 27 -12.61 8.41 2.04
CA GLY A 27 -12.02 7.18 1.51
C GLY A 27 -10.79 7.41 0.62
N GLU A 28 -10.27 8.64 0.53
CA GLU A 28 -9.19 9.01 -0.39
C GLU A 28 -7.92 9.41 0.35
N ALA A 29 -6.77 8.97 -0.14
CA ALA A 29 -5.45 9.40 0.34
C ALA A 29 -4.48 9.63 -0.83
N THR A 30 -3.63 10.66 -0.73
CA THR A 30 -2.52 10.82 -1.67
C THR A 30 -1.45 9.77 -1.42
N VAL A 31 -0.64 9.42 -2.42
CA VAL A 31 0.52 8.52 -2.23
C VAL A 31 1.45 9.06 -1.13
N HIS A 32 1.68 10.37 -1.09
CA HIS A 32 2.46 11.00 -0.02
C HIS A 32 1.85 10.79 1.37
N ARG A 33 0.52 10.92 1.50
CA ARG A 33 -0.21 10.67 2.75
C ARG A 33 -0.10 9.22 3.17
N ILE A 34 -0.28 8.28 2.23
CA ILE A 34 -0.14 6.85 2.48
C ILE A 34 1.26 6.56 2.98
N LYS A 35 2.31 7.08 2.32
CA LYS A 35 3.68 6.93 2.80
C LYS A 35 3.83 7.47 4.23
N LYS A 36 3.41 8.72 4.47
CA LYS A 36 3.52 9.35 5.79
C LYS A 36 2.85 8.55 6.92
N GLU A 37 1.71 7.92 6.66
CA GLU A 37 0.96 7.18 7.66
C GLU A 37 1.34 5.71 7.76
N MET A 38 1.93 5.12 6.72
CA MET A 38 2.27 3.70 6.63
C MET A 38 2.98 3.15 7.87
N PRO A 39 4.00 3.82 8.45
CA PRO A 39 4.69 3.32 9.64
C PRO A 39 3.79 3.11 10.87
N ASN A 40 2.58 3.69 10.91
CA ASN A 40 1.61 3.47 11.98
C ASN A 40 0.74 2.23 11.78
N TYR A 41 0.73 1.66 10.57
CA TYR A 41 -0.12 0.52 10.18
C TYR A 41 0.65 -0.78 9.96
N VAL A 42 1.97 -0.70 9.87
CA VAL A 42 2.85 -1.85 9.66
C VAL A 42 4.09 -1.75 10.53
N ASN A 43 4.63 -2.91 10.94
CA ASN A 43 5.93 -2.97 11.60
C ASN A 43 7.02 -3.09 10.53
N LEU A 44 7.77 -2.00 10.30
CA LEU A 44 8.86 -1.96 9.32
C LEU A 44 10.14 -2.52 9.92
N THR A 45 10.76 -3.47 9.22
CA THR A 45 12.08 -4.02 9.61
C THR A 45 13.22 -3.07 9.21
N SER A 46 14.44 -3.37 9.65
CA SER A 46 15.65 -2.66 9.18
C SER A 46 15.79 -2.73 7.66
N GLU A 47 15.45 -3.88 7.06
CA GLU A 47 15.55 -4.15 5.63
C GLU A 47 14.49 -3.42 4.81
N ASP A 48 13.35 -3.11 5.43
CA ASP A 48 12.32 -2.25 4.82
C ASP A 48 12.77 -0.78 4.78
N ARG A 49 13.58 -0.37 5.75
CA ARG A 49 14.17 0.97 5.89
C ARG A 49 15.51 1.14 5.15
N GLU A 50 16.02 0.08 4.53
CA GLU A 50 17.16 0.19 3.62
C GLU A 50 16.82 1.17 2.48
N GLN A 51 17.84 1.89 1.98
CA GLN A 51 17.70 2.72 0.80
C GLN A 51 17.28 1.86 -0.40
N SER A 52 16.35 2.37 -1.21
CA SER A 52 15.95 1.70 -2.44
C SER A 52 17.08 1.71 -3.47
N GLU A 53 17.39 0.51 -3.99
CA GLU A 53 18.37 0.31 -5.06
C GLU A 53 17.99 1.01 -6.38
N THR A 54 16.69 1.28 -6.59
CA THR A 54 16.18 1.90 -7.83
C THR A 54 15.69 3.33 -7.63
N ARG A 55 15.53 3.77 -6.37
CA ARG A 55 15.05 5.10 -5.97
C ARG A 55 15.94 5.63 -4.84
N PRO A 56 17.06 6.27 -5.15
CA PRO A 56 18.04 6.71 -4.14
C PRO A 56 17.49 7.61 -3.03
N ASN A 57 16.33 8.25 -3.24
CA ASN A 57 15.70 9.14 -2.27
C ASN A 57 14.54 8.50 -1.50
N GLU A 58 14.36 7.18 -1.60
CA GLU A 58 13.27 6.45 -0.94
C GLU A 58 13.80 5.24 -0.16
N GLU A 59 13.14 4.89 0.94
CA GLU A 59 13.33 3.59 1.61
C GLU A 59 12.65 2.47 0.78
N MET A 60 13.05 1.20 0.97
CA MET A 60 12.47 0.07 0.23
C MET A 60 10.94 -0.02 0.38
N TRP A 61 10.40 0.21 1.58
CA TRP A 61 8.94 0.17 1.78
C TRP A 61 8.21 1.32 1.07
N GLU A 62 8.84 2.50 0.93
CA GLU A 62 8.26 3.62 0.19
C GLU A 62 8.13 3.29 -1.29
N GLN A 63 9.12 2.59 -1.85
CA GLN A 63 9.03 2.06 -3.21
C GLN A 63 7.86 1.06 -3.32
N GLN A 64 7.67 0.18 -2.33
CA GLN A 64 6.54 -0.77 -2.35
C GLN A 64 5.17 -0.08 -2.41
N VAL A 65 5.00 1.08 -1.76
CA VAL A 65 3.77 1.88 -1.89
C VAL A 65 3.52 2.34 -3.33
N ARG A 66 4.59 2.69 -4.06
CA ARG A 66 4.49 3.05 -5.48
C ARG A 66 4.22 1.82 -6.35
N ASN A 67 4.83 0.69 -5.99
CA ASN A 67 4.68 -0.57 -6.70
C ASN A 67 3.21 -1.01 -6.75
N LEU A 68 2.41 -0.71 -5.71
CA LEU A 68 0.97 -0.97 -5.73
C LEU A 68 0.31 -0.51 -7.03
N LYS A 69 0.65 0.68 -7.54
CA LYS A 69 0.04 1.17 -8.77
C LYS A 69 0.72 0.66 -10.03
N SER A 70 2.05 0.50 -10.05
CA SER A 70 2.74 -0.01 -11.24
C SER A 70 2.47 -1.51 -11.47
N HIS A 71 2.13 -2.25 -10.42
CA HIS A 71 1.75 -3.66 -10.46
C HIS A 71 0.22 -3.84 -10.32
N ALA A 72 -0.57 -2.84 -10.71
CA ALA A 72 -2.03 -2.86 -10.55
C ALA A 72 -2.75 -3.99 -11.33
N ALA A 73 -2.07 -4.68 -12.25
CA ALA A 73 -2.59 -5.82 -12.99
C ALA A 73 -2.18 -7.18 -12.40
N THR A 74 -1.40 -7.19 -11.31
CA THR A 74 -0.93 -8.41 -10.65
C THR A 74 -1.99 -8.93 -9.68
N GLU A 75 -2.33 -10.20 -9.78
CA GLU A 75 -3.28 -10.87 -8.86
C GLU A 75 -2.82 -10.71 -7.40
N GLY A 76 -3.77 -10.48 -6.49
CA GLY A 76 -3.51 -10.17 -5.08
C GLY A 76 -3.10 -8.71 -4.81
N ASN A 77 -2.93 -7.87 -5.83
CA ASN A 77 -2.77 -6.43 -5.68
C ASN A 77 -4.14 -5.75 -5.47
N ILE A 78 -4.23 -4.80 -4.54
CA ILE A 78 -5.50 -4.13 -4.18
C ILE A 78 -6.21 -3.42 -5.34
N PHE A 79 -5.49 -3.02 -6.40
CA PHE A 79 -6.11 -2.45 -7.61
C PHE A 79 -6.61 -3.54 -8.55
N CYS A 80 -5.88 -4.65 -8.69
CA CYS A 80 -6.29 -5.79 -9.50
C CYS A 80 -7.57 -6.42 -8.93
N GLU A 81 -7.64 -6.54 -7.61
CA GLU A 81 -8.81 -7.05 -6.87
C GLU A 81 -10.01 -6.08 -6.84
N GLY A 82 -9.86 -4.86 -7.38
CA GLY A 82 -10.91 -3.83 -7.34
C GLY A 82 -11.18 -3.25 -5.95
N PHE A 83 -10.28 -3.46 -4.98
CA PHE A 83 -10.40 -2.92 -3.61
C PHE A 83 -10.04 -1.44 -3.53
N ALA A 84 -9.21 -0.96 -4.45
CA ALA A 84 -8.84 0.44 -4.58
C ALA A 84 -8.95 0.93 -6.03
N ASP A 85 -9.16 2.23 -6.20
CA ASP A 85 -9.14 2.91 -7.49
C ASP A 85 -8.32 4.22 -7.40
N THR A 86 -8.04 4.84 -8.56
CA THR A 86 -7.23 6.05 -8.70
C THR A 86 -8.07 7.19 -9.29
N PRO A 87 -8.90 7.89 -8.49
CA PRO A 87 -9.82 8.91 -9.02
C PRO A 87 -9.10 10.08 -9.71
N ARG A 88 -7.82 10.31 -9.36
CA ARG A 88 -6.92 11.27 -10.02
C ARG A 88 -5.48 10.89 -9.76
N LYS A 89 -4.56 11.38 -10.60
CA LYS A 89 -3.12 11.08 -10.53
C LYS A 89 -2.58 11.29 -9.10
N GLY A 90 -1.99 10.24 -8.53
CA GLY A 90 -1.37 10.30 -7.20
C GLY A 90 -2.33 10.23 -6.01
N VAL A 91 -3.63 10.01 -6.24
CA VAL A 91 -4.64 9.80 -5.21
C VAL A 91 -5.24 8.42 -5.35
N TYR A 92 -5.24 7.66 -4.27
CA TYR A 92 -5.90 6.37 -4.18
C TYR A 92 -7.20 6.52 -3.39
N LYS A 93 -8.19 5.70 -3.75
CA LYS A 93 -9.50 5.65 -3.09
C LYS A 93 -9.89 4.21 -2.79
N ILE A 94 -10.33 3.94 -1.58
CA ILE A 94 -10.92 2.64 -1.25
C ILE A 94 -12.32 2.51 -1.86
N THR A 95 -12.61 1.36 -2.47
CA THR A 95 -13.93 1.05 -3.04
C THR A 95 -14.84 0.40 -2.00
N THR A 96 -16.12 0.21 -2.34
CA THR A 96 -17.05 -0.57 -1.52
C THR A 96 -16.58 -2.02 -1.34
N ALA A 97 -15.99 -2.62 -2.38
CA ALA A 97 -15.39 -3.94 -2.32
C ALA A 97 -14.21 -3.97 -1.34
N GLY A 98 -13.32 -2.97 -1.41
CA GLY A 98 -12.21 -2.84 -0.47
C GLY A 98 -12.65 -2.67 0.99
N ARG A 99 -13.71 -1.89 1.25
CA ARG A 99 -14.31 -1.77 2.59
C ARG A 99 -14.89 -3.10 3.08
N SER A 100 -15.56 -3.84 2.19
CA SER A 100 -16.12 -5.16 2.54
C SER A 100 -15.02 -6.19 2.80
N HIS A 101 -13.93 -6.15 2.04
CA HIS A 101 -12.74 -6.97 2.25
C HIS A 101 -12.14 -6.71 3.64
N LEU A 102 -11.91 -5.44 4.00
CA LEU A 102 -11.42 -5.07 5.33
C LEU A 102 -12.33 -5.56 6.46
N ARG A 103 -13.66 -5.40 6.31
CA ARG A 103 -14.63 -5.91 7.28
C ARG A 103 -14.54 -7.43 7.45
N GLY A 104 -14.34 -8.16 6.36
CA GLY A 104 -14.11 -9.61 6.39
C GLY A 104 -12.83 -10.02 7.12
N MET A 105 -11.85 -9.10 7.24
CA MET A 105 -10.63 -9.28 8.02
C MET A 105 -10.76 -8.79 9.48
N GLY A 106 -11.94 -8.35 9.91
CA GLY A 106 -12.18 -7.83 11.27
C GLY A 106 -11.66 -6.40 11.50
N TYR A 107 -11.44 -5.62 10.43
CA TYR A 107 -11.18 -4.17 10.51
C TYR A 107 -12.48 -3.38 10.39
#